data_AF-A0A814PLK5-F1
#
_entry.id   AF-A0A814PLK5-F1
#
_cell.length_a   1.000
_cell.length_b   1.000
_cell.length_c   1.000
_cell.angle_alpha   90.00
_cell.angle_beta   90.00
_cell.angle_gamma   90.00
#
_symmetry.space_group_name_H-M   'P 1'
#
loop_
_entity.id
_entity.type
_entity.pdbx_description
1 polymer ?
#
loop_
_entity_poly.entity_id
_entity_poly.type
_entity_poly.pdbx_seq_one_letter_code
_entity_poly.pdbx_strand_id
1 'polypeptide(L)'
;MKSLSLVLLQIISPIFYLRCYSTVKMNDIKIEKFFVRDDEQFFPNNNQLPVIVYRQVFDTKSVSASKWEQLFQENNFGKSWRDGIFTYHHYHSTAHEALGCYGGHAQVRLGGDNEQVRKDIELNAGDCILIPTGVAHKNMGQDSEFGVVGAYDLDGKSYDMNYGKDAEERRKAEENMKKVQVPRMDPVVGKKNGGVIEFWQKNTHQNEILMTTDSTSLSEIQKTNVIDQLKRRVTFIKYKSNGRTYSRIYYVNLSEDAIHYQGSKRKSKHEACKIKDIGQIRRGFTTAVWKKYIDKRKITRDKAHLAFSILYDNNRHSLDLLADSENICLQWIQGLEYLIERYRSHVRTHHEITDRWLWSLFSQADRDQSGQLNRREVHQLLRLLNIELDEREIDQYFNQSNIQIVHKRGKRLIIHIISGQHLAKEKNSNDDSDIVDPYIEINTYGIECDYTQQHTPCIRNNGLNPIWDCKFHIDVYCPELCLVKFEVRDDDHYHRSAFVGQACFPFTALQLGYRHIKLRAKDGDYIRGTLFVHIKIENL
;
A
#
# COMPACT_ATOMS: atom_id res chain seq x y z
N MET A 1 9.18 1.26 -35.30
CA MET A 1 7.88 1.98 -35.34
C MET A 1 6.75 1.32 -34.55
N LYS A 2 6.77 0.01 -34.21
CA LYS A 2 5.73 -0.59 -33.33
C LYS A 2 5.90 -0.30 -31.81
N SER A 3 7.07 0.18 -31.34
CA SER A 3 7.33 0.39 -29.90
C SER A 3 6.77 1.69 -29.32
N LEU A 4 6.45 2.69 -30.16
CA LEU A 4 5.84 3.95 -29.70
C LEU A 4 4.35 3.77 -29.34
N SER A 5 3.63 2.86 -30.00
CA SER A 5 2.21 2.57 -29.72
C SER A 5 1.94 2.03 -28.30
N LEU A 6 2.88 1.25 -27.75
CA LEU A 6 2.78 0.67 -26.41
C LEU A 6 3.11 1.67 -25.30
N VAL A 7 4.08 2.57 -25.53
CA VAL A 7 4.40 3.67 -24.61
C VAL A 7 3.27 4.71 -24.62
N LEU A 8 2.65 4.95 -25.78
CA LEU A 8 1.45 5.78 -25.90
C LEU A 8 0.26 5.18 -25.18
N LEU A 9 0.02 3.86 -25.27
CA LEU A 9 -0.98 3.20 -24.43
C LEU A 9 -0.62 3.26 -22.94
N GLN A 10 0.66 3.22 -22.56
CA GLN A 10 1.06 3.37 -21.15
C GLN A 10 0.90 4.80 -20.59
N ILE A 11 0.94 5.83 -21.44
CA ILE A 11 0.77 7.24 -21.03
C ILE A 11 -0.68 7.70 -21.20
N ILE A 12 -1.34 7.29 -22.28
CA ILE A 12 -2.71 7.68 -22.64
C ILE A 12 -3.73 6.79 -21.93
N SER A 13 -3.47 5.50 -21.71
CA SER A 13 -4.44 4.63 -21.08
C SER A 13 -4.75 4.99 -19.61
N PRO A 14 -3.80 5.43 -18.75
CA PRO A 14 -4.13 6.01 -17.44
C PRO A 14 -4.98 7.28 -17.53
N ILE A 15 -4.78 8.11 -18.56
CA ILE A 15 -5.57 9.32 -18.84
C ILE A 15 -7.00 8.94 -19.27
N PHE A 16 -7.17 7.84 -20.01
CA PHE A 16 -8.48 7.22 -20.26
C PHE A 16 -8.95 6.31 -19.11
N TYR A 17 -8.13 6.04 -18.10
CA TYR A 17 -8.52 5.26 -16.93
C TYR A 17 -9.08 6.14 -15.81
N LEU A 18 -8.70 7.42 -15.79
CA LEU A 18 -9.50 8.50 -15.19
C LEU A 18 -10.92 8.58 -15.79
N ARG A 19 -11.17 7.93 -16.95
CA ARG A 19 -12.50 7.82 -17.59
C ARG A 19 -13.37 6.70 -17.01
N CYS A 20 -12.80 5.74 -16.27
CA CYS A 20 -13.52 4.60 -15.68
C CYS A 20 -13.37 4.49 -14.16
N TYR A 21 -12.32 5.06 -13.57
CA TYR A 21 -12.48 5.60 -12.24
C TYR A 21 -13.46 6.77 -12.38
N SER A 22 -14.71 6.54 -12.02
CA SER A 22 -15.26 7.48 -11.05
C SER A 22 -14.33 7.46 -9.84
N THR A 23 -13.18 8.14 -9.93
CA THR A 23 -12.77 8.96 -8.82
C THR A 23 -14.03 9.76 -8.57
N VAL A 24 -14.69 9.49 -7.45
CA VAL A 24 -15.38 10.56 -6.74
C VAL A 24 -14.45 11.74 -6.94
N LYS A 25 -14.85 12.72 -7.77
CA LYS A 25 -14.16 14.00 -7.78
C LYS A 25 -14.10 14.30 -6.29
N MET A 26 -12.91 14.35 -5.69
CA MET A 26 -12.77 15.06 -4.42
C MET A 26 -12.98 16.54 -4.76
N ASN A 27 -14.21 16.89 -5.13
CA ASN A 27 -14.81 18.09 -4.61
C ASN A 27 -14.93 17.83 -3.11
N ASP A 28 -14.65 18.83 -2.30
CA ASP A 28 -14.62 18.78 -0.84
C ASP A 28 -15.72 17.85 -0.26
N ILE A 29 -15.41 16.57 0.00
CA ILE A 29 -16.35 15.67 0.68
C ILE A 29 -16.52 16.28 2.05
N LYS A 30 -17.68 16.88 2.28
CA LYS A 30 -17.96 17.55 3.54
C LYS A 30 -18.13 16.46 4.60
N ILE A 31 -17.21 16.43 5.54
CA ILE A 31 -17.26 15.54 6.69
C ILE A 31 -17.83 16.30 7.88
N GLU A 32 -18.98 15.84 8.37
CA GLU A 32 -19.60 16.34 9.59
C GLU A 32 -19.32 15.36 10.73
N LYS A 33 -19.14 15.88 11.95
CA LYS A 33 -18.92 15.06 13.15
C LYS A 33 -19.89 15.45 14.25
N PHE A 34 -20.44 14.45 14.93
CA PHE A 34 -21.40 14.62 16.00
C PHE A 34 -20.98 13.79 17.21
N PHE A 35 -20.76 14.44 18.35
CA PHE A 35 -20.59 13.74 19.61
C PHE A 35 -21.96 13.51 20.23
N VAL A 36 -22.26 12.25 20.52
CA VAL A 36 -23.47 11.84 21.26
C VAL A 36 -23.00 11.49 22.66
N ARG A 37 -23.53 12.18 23.67
CA ARG A 37 -23.14 11.94 25.06
C ARG A 37 -23.83 10.69 25.60
N ASP A 38 -23.21 10.06 26.58
CA ASP A 38 -23.84 9.03 27.41
C ASP A 38 -25.14 9.59 27.99
N ASP A 39 -26.21 8.81 27.93
CA ASP A 39 -27.50 9.19 28.52
C ASP A 39 -27.59 8.86 30.01
N GLU A 40 -26.57 8.18 30.55
CA GLU A 40 -26.43 7.69 31.92
C GLU A 40 -27.55 6.75 32.36
N GLN A 41 -28.32 6.19 31.41
CA GLN A 41 -29.49 5.36 31.66
C GLN A 41 -29.46 4.07 30.84
N PHE A 42 -29.76 4.13 29.55
CA PHE A 42 -30.03 2.97 28.71
C PHE A 42 -29.06 2.85 27.52
N PHE A 43 -28.63 3.99 26.98
CA PHE A 43 -27.81 4.06 25.78
C PHE A 43 -26.42 4.61 26.14
N PRO A 44 -25.38 3.75 26.19
CA PRO A 44 -24.07 4.16 26.66
C PRO A 44 -23.48 5.28 25.80
N ASN A 45 -23.71 5.25 24.48
CA ASN A 45 -23.17 6.19 23.48
C ASN A 45 -21.63 6.31 23.53
N ASN A 46 -20.97 6.28 22.37
CA ASN A 46 -19.52 6.43 22.38
C ASN A 46 -19.12 7.89 22.64
N ASN A 47 -18.65 8.18 23.85
CA ASN A 47 -18.22 9.53 24.23
C ASN A 47 -16.82 9.90 23.71
N GLN A 48 -16.04 8.94 23.19
CA GLN A 48 -14.69 9.16 22.69
C GLN A 48 -14.64 9.35 21.18
N LEU A 49 -15.45 8.58 20.46
CA LEU A 49 -15.49 8.57 19.01
C LEU A 49 -16.76 9.30 18.53
N PRO A 50 -16.64 10.38 17.74
CA PRO A 50 -17.82 11.03 17.17
C PRO A 50 -18.46 10.16 16.08
N VAL A 51 -19.77 10.28 15.91
CA VAL A 51 -20.45 9.85 14.67
C VAL A 51 -19.95 10.71 13.52
N ILE A 52 -19.67 10.10 12.38
CA ILE A 52 -19.13 10.79 11.20
C ILE A 52 -20.14 10.68 10.06
N VAL A 53 -20.44 11.79 9.40
CA VAL A 53 -21.31 11.83 8.21
C VAL A 53 -20.53 12.40 7.04
N TYR A 54 -20.41 11.62 5.97
CA TYR A 54 -19.83 12.04 4.69
C TYR A 54 -20.97 12.44 3.77
N ARG A 55 -20.98 13.71 3.36
CA ARG A 55 -22.02 14.24 2.48
C ARG A 55 -21.67 14.01 1.02
N GLN A 56 -22.66 13.56 0.24
CA GLN A 56 -22.59 13.45 -1.22
C GLN A 56 -21.33 12.73 -1.72
N VAL A 57 -21.00 11.59 -1.09
CA VAL A 57 -19.93 10.68 -1.57
C VAL A 57 -20.21 10.24 -3.00
N PHE A 58 -21.49 9.96 -3.29
CA PHE A 58 -21.97 9.71 -4.64
C PHE A 58 -23.03 10.74 -5.04
N ASP A 59 -23.07 11.08 -6.33
CA ASP A 59 -24.16 11.88 -6.89
C ASP A 59 -25.49 11.10 -6.79
N THR A 60 -26.54 11.77 -6.31
CA THR A 60 -27.87 11.22 -6.06
C THR A 60 -28.50 10.52 -7.27
N LYS A 61 -28.17 10.94 -8.50
CA LYS A 61 -28.70 10.32 -9.72
C LYS A 61 -27.95 9.07 -10.14
N SER A 62 -26.74 8.88 -9.61
CA SER A 62 -25.83 7.82 -10.02
C SER A 62 -25.57 6.78 -8.95
N VAL A 63 -25.97 7.06 -7.70
CA VAL A 63 -25.75 6.18 -6.56
C VAL A 63 -26.57 4.90 -6.71
N SER A 64 -26.03 3.79 -6.22
CA SER A 64 -26.71 2.50 -6.18
C SER A 64 -26.16 1.67 -5.02
N ALA A 65 -26.93 0.69 -4.56
CA ALA A 65 -26.49 -0.19 -3.48
C ALA A 65 -25.20 -0.96 -3.83
N SER A 66 -25.05 -1.41 -5.09
CA SER A 66 -23.83 -2.09 -5.53
C SER A 66 -22.58 -1.19 -5.47
N LYS A 67 -22.72 0.12 -5.70
CA LYS A 67 -21.59 1.06 -5.57
C LYS A 67 -21.13 1.18 -4.11
N TRP A 68 -22.06 1.18 -3.16
CA TRP A 68 -21.74 1.20 -1.74
C TRP A 68 -21.10 -0.10 -1.26
N GLU A 69 -21.66 -1.24 -1.65
CA GLU A 69 -21.08 -2.55 -1.31
C GLU A 69 -19.64 -2.68 -1.83
N GLN A 70 -19.40 -2.26 -3.08
CA GLN A 70 -18.06 -2.25 -3.65
C GLN A 70 -17.12 -1.33 -2.86
N LEU A 71 -17.54 -0.08 -2.60
CA LEU A 71 -16.72 0.90 -1.87
C LEU A 71 -16.36 0.41 -0.46
N PHE A 72 -17.33 -0.13 0.28
CA PHE A 72 -17.09 -0.69 1.60
C PHE A 72 -16.14 -1.88 1.54
N GLN A 73 -16.38 -2.82 0.63
CA GLN A 73 -15.55 -4.02 0.49
C GLN A 73 -14.09 -3.67 0.17
N GLU A 74 -13.86 -2.69 -0.71
CA GLU A 74 -12.53 -2.16 -1.04
C GLU A 74 -11.84 -1.51 0.17
N ASN A 75 -12.62 -0.96 1.10
CA ASN A 75 -12.15 -0.27 2.31
C ASN A 75 -12.17 -1.13 3.59
N ASN A 76 -12.23 -2.46 3.45
CA ASN A 76 -12.28 -3.43 4.57
C ASN A 76 -13.55 -3.39 5.43
N PHE A 77 -14.64 -2.80 4.91
CA PHE A 77 -15.97 -2.90 5.49
C PHE A 77 -16.78 -3.93 4.70
N GLY A 78 -17.26 -4.97 5.37
CA GLY A 78 -17.96 -6.06 4.69
C GLY A 78 -19.12 -6.60 5.50
N LYS A 79 -19.54 -7.84 5.18
CA LYS A 79 -20.81 -8.44 5.65
C LYS A 79 -22.00 -7.54 5.30
N SER A 80 -21.98 -6.99 4.09
CA SER A 80 -22.92 -5.97 3.69
C SER A 80 -24.34 -6.52 3.56
N TRP A 81 -25.32 -5.68 3.88
CA TRP A 81 -26.74 -5.95 3.74
C TRP A 81 -27.45 -4.72 3.17
N ARG A 82 -28.67 -4.90 2.64
CA ARG A 82 -29.47 -3.81 2.06
C ARG A 82 -30.84 -3.77 2.75
N ASP A 83 -31.17 -2.66 3.38
CA ASP A 83 -32.49 -2.44 4.00
C ASP A 83 -32.69 -0.95 4.31
N GLY A 84 -33.69 -0.59 5.11
CA GLY A 84 -33.79 0.71 5.78
C GLY A 84 -33.13 0.72 7.17
N ILE A 85 -33.32 1.83 7.89
CA ILE A 85 -32.92 1.96 9.30
C ILE A 85 -34.15 1.67 10.17
N PHE A 86 -34.00 0.88 11.24
CA PHE A 86 -35.13 0.55 12.13
C PHE A 86 -35.76 1.80 12.75
N THR A 87 -37.08 1.77 12.93
CA THR A 87 -37.88 2.84 13.53
C THR A 87 -37.84 2.87 15.07
N TYR A 88 -37.14 1.92 15.67
CA TYR A 88 -36.89 1.84 17.11
C TYR A 88 -35.39 2.00 17.41
N HIS A 89 -35.07 2.45 18.62
CA HIS A 89 -33.69 2.62 19.06
C HIS A 89 -32.96 1.28 19.08
N HIS A 90 -31.79 1.24 18.43
CA HIS A 90 -30.88 0.11 18.50
C HIS A 90 -29.42 0.57 18.41
N TYR A 91 -28.49 -0.28 18.82
CA TYR A 91 -27.06 -0.07 18.68
C TYR A 91 -26.27 -1.37 18.69
N HIS A 92 -25.05 -1.29 18.14
CA HIS A 92 -24.06 -2.36 18.17
C HIS A 92 -23.01 -2.09 19.25
N SER A 93 -22.78 -3.03 20.16
CA SER A 93 -21.74 -2.92 21.20
C SER A 93 -20.42 -3.58 20.78
N THR A 94 -20.45 -4.47 19.77
CA THR A 94 -19.27 -5.24 19.33
C THR A 94 -18.68 -4.80 17.98
N ALA A 95 -19.31 -3.88 17.26
CA ALA A 95 -18.84 -3.41 15.95
C ALA A 95 -19.20 -1.94 15.67
N HIS A 96 -18.32 -1.26 14.92
CA HIS A 96 -18.63 0.01 14.27
C HIS A 96 -19.42 -0.26 12.99
N GLU A 97 -20.40 0.60 12.69
CA GLU A 97 -21.31 0.39 11.57
C GLU A 97 -21.22 1.54 10.57
N ALA A 98 -21.08 1.20 9.29
CA ALA A 98 -21.19 2.15 8.18
C ALA A 98 -22.50 1.92 7.44
N LEU A 99 -23.26 2.99 7.20
CA LEU A 99 -24.48 2.96 6.39
C LEU A 99 -24.32 3.90 5.19
N GLY A 100 -24.32 3.33 3.99
CA GLY A 100 -24.26 4.06 2.72
C GLY A 100 -25.65 4.21 2.10
N CYS A 101 -26.13 5.44 1.96
CA CYS A 101 -27.49 5.71 1.47
C CYS A 101 -27.54 5.58 -0.05
N TYR A 102 -28.27 4.61 -0.58
CA TYR A 102 -28.39 4.38 -2.03
C TYR A 102 -29.67 4.92 -2.66
N GLY A 103 -30.63 5.37 -1.86
CA GLY A 103 -31.89 5.92 -2.34
C GLY A 103 -32.55 6.77 -1.26
N GLY A 104 -33.41 7.70 -1.70
CA GLY A 104 -34.31 8.47 -0.86
C GLY A 104 -33.67 9.39 0.20
N HIS A 105 -34.46 9.66 1.21
CA HIS A 105 -34.18 10.54 2.35
C HIS A 105 -34.71 9.93 3.65
N ALA A 106 -33.98 10.09 4.74
CA ALA A 106 -34.45 9.75 6.09
C ALA A 106 -33.97 10.75 7.15
N GLN A 107 -34.83 10.95 8.16
CA GLN A 107 -34.47 11.59 9.42
C GLN A 107 -34.04 10.52 10.41
N VAL A 108 -32.81 10.62 10.91
CA VAL A 108 -32.22 9.66 11.86
C VAL A 108 -31.92 10.36 13.16
N ARG A 109 -32.41 9.80 14.26
CA ARG A 109 -32.03 10.20 15.62
C ARG A 109 -30.80 9.42 16.04
N LEU A 110 -29.81 10.10 16.58
CA LEU A 110 -28.64 9.55 17.26
C LEU A 110 -28.78 9.79 18.78
N GLY A 111 -28.45 8.79 19.59
CA GLY A 111 -28.70 8.75 21.03
C GLY A 111 -30.14 8.41 21.40
N GLY A 112 -30.42 8.38 22.71
CA GLY A 112 -31.76 8.14 23.25
C GLY A 112 -32.74 9.29 23.02
N ASP A 113 -33.91 9.26 23.66
CA ASP A 113 -34.92 10.33 23.50
C ASP A 113 -34.64 11.57 24.37
N ASN A 114 -33.64 11.52 25.25
CA ASN A 114 -33.22 12.65 26.08
C ASN A 114 -32.72 13.82 25.20
N GLU A 115 -33.45 14.94 25.25
CA GLU A 115 -33.23 16.10 24.39
C GLU A 115 -31.86 16.76 24.59
N GLN A 116 -31.24 16.58 25.76
CA GLN A 116 -29.95 17.19 26.08
C GLN A 116 -28.76 16.47 25.43
N VAL A 117 -28.94 15.20 25.05
CA VAL A 117 -27.85 14.33 24.56
C VAL A 117 -28.12 13.78 23.16
N ARG A 118 -29.38 13.80 22.69
CA ARG A 118 -29.75 13.32 21.35
C ARG A 118 -29.29 14.27 20.25
N LYS A 119 -29.11 13.72 19.06
CA LYS A 119 -28.84 14.48 17.84
C LYS A 119 -29.66 13.95 16.68
N ASP A 120 -30.55 14.77 16.15
CA ASP A 120 -31.31 14.44 14.95
C ASP A 120 -30.53 14.94 13.72
N ILE A 121 -30.40 14.07 12.71
CA ILE A 121 -29.70 14.33 11.46
C ILE A 121 -30.56 13.88 10.27
N GLU A 122 -30.29 14.46 9.11
CA GLU A 122 -30.87 14.03 7.84
C GLU A 122 -29.83 13.25 7.05
N LEU A 123 -30.24 12.17 6.39
CA LEU A 123 -29.44 11.39 5.45
C LEU A 123 -30.14 11.38 4.09
N ASN A 124 -29.39 11.66 3.04
CA ASN A 124 -29.88 11.63 1.66
C ASN A 124 -29.12 10.58 0.86
N ALA A 125 -29.71 10.13 -0.25
CA ALA A 125 -29.03 9.31 -1.25
C ALA A 125 -27.65 9.90 -1.59
N GLY A 126 -26.60 9.09 -1.54
CA GLY A 126 -25.22 9.52 -1.73
C GLY A 126 -24.46 9.89 -0.44
N ASP A 127 -25.13 10.02 0.70
CA ASP A 127 -24.47 10.22 2.00
C ASP A 127 -24.01 8.87 2.61
N CYS A 128 -22.94 8.91 3.41
CA CYS A 128 -22.53 7.80 4.28
C CYS A 128 -22.51 8.27 5.74
N ILE A 129 -22.98 7.43 6.65
CA ILE A 129 -22.79 7.62 8.09
C ILE A 129 -21.94 6.49 8.65
N LEU A 130 -20.99 6.83 9.52
CA LEU A 130 -20.18 5.91 10.29
C LEU A 130 -20.51 6.10 11.78
N ILE A 131 -21.07 5.06 12.37
CA ILE A 131 -21.64 5.02 13.71
C ILE A 131 -20.69 4.24 14.63
N PRO A 132 -20.11 4.88 15.66
CA PRO A 132 -19.32 4.21 16.67
C PRO A 132 -20.16 3.20 17.47
N THR A 133 -19.50 2.16 17.99
CA THR A 133 -20.11 1.19 18.91
C THR A 133 -20.81 1.89 20.08
N GLY A 134 -22.00 1.45 20.43
CA GLY A 134 -22.77 1.96 21.57
C GLY A 134 -23.63 3.18 21.27
N VAL A 135 -23.48 3.83 20.12
CA VAL A 135 -24.33 4.95 19.73
C VAL A 135 -25.69 4.43 19.27
N ALA A 136 -26.73 4.73 20.06
CA ALA A 136 -28.11 4.43 19.70
C ALA A 136 -28.53 5.21 18.46
N HIS A 137 -29.30 4.58 17.58
CA HIS A 137 -29.91 5.28 16.47
C HIS A 137 -31.27 4.70 16.06
N LYS A 138 -32.13 5.54 15.48
CA LYS A 138 -33.41 5.13 14.89
C LYS A 138 -33.86 6.05 13.77
N ASN A 139 -34.66 5.49 12.87
CA ASN A 139 -35.37 6.21 11.83
C ASN A 139 -36.64 6.88 12.39
N MET A 140 -36.72 8.20 12.23
CA MET A 140 -37.84 9.03 12.66
C MET A 140 -38.87 9.26 11.54
N GLY A 141 -38.52 8.92 10.31
CA GLY A 141 -39.31 9.14 9.13
C GLY A 141 -38.43 9.08 7.88
N GLN A 142 -38.94 8.46 6.82
CA GLN A 142 -38.25 8.33 5.54
C GLN A 142 -39.24 8.47 4.38
N ASP A 143 -38.72 8.75 3.19
CA ASP A 143 -39.49 8.57 1.97
C ASP A 143 -39.56 7.10 1.53
N SER A 144 -40.37 6.82 0.50
CA SER A 144 -40.60 5.45 0.00
C SER A 144 -39.42 4.83 -0.74
N GLU A 145 -38.45 5.65 -1.15
CA GLU A 145 -37.28 5.23 -1.93
C GLU A 145 -36.03 5.09 -1.07
N PHE A 146 -36.13 5.38 0.24
CA PHE A 146 -35.02 5.31 1.16
C PHE A 146 -34.49 3.89 1.35
N GLY A 147 -33.17 3.76 1.20
CA GLY A 147 -32.48 2.51 1.43
C GLY A 147 -30.99 2.73 1.69
N VAL A 148 -30.44 1.89 2.56
CA VAL A 148 -29.03 1.89 2.96
C VAL A 148 -28.38 0.55 2.69
N VAL A 149 -27.10 0.59 2.36
CA VAL A 149 -26.20 -0.55 2.52
C VAL A 149 -25.56 -0.43 3.89
N GLY A 150 -25.80 -1.40 4.78
CA GLY A 150 -25.05 -1.49 6.03
C GLY A 150 -23.82 -2.37 5.88
N ALA A 151 -22.73 -2.01 6.53
CA ALA A 151 -21.48 -2.77 6.55
C ALA A 151 -20.71 -2.56 7.86
N TYR A 152 -19.86 -3.53 8.20
CA TYR A 152 -19.07 -3.54 9.43
C TYR A 152 -17.60 -3.79 9.11
N ASP A 153 -16.70 -3.26 9.94
CA ASP A 153 -15.26 -3.53 9.81
C ASP A 153 -14.98 -5.05 9.88
N LEU A 154 -14.30 -5.58 8.86
CA LEU A 154 -13.98 -7.00 8.73
C LEU A 154 -12.92 -7.47 9.72
N ASP A 155 -12.12 -6.57 10.28
CA ASP A 155 -11.21 -6.88 11.39
C ASP A 155 -11.98 -7.13 12.71
N GLY A 156 -13.28 -6.81 12.74
CA GLY A 156 -14.21 -7.06 13.85
C GLY A 156 -14.73 -8.50 13.92
N LYS A 157 -14.89 -9.01 15.15
CA LYS A 157 -15.25 -10.42 15.41
C LYS A 157 -16.72 -10.76 15.04
N SER A 158 -17.66 -9.83 15.23
CA SER A 158 -19.11 -9.94 14.91
C SER A 158 -19.85 -8.65 15.26
N TYR A 159 -21.09 -8.48 14.80
CA TYR A 159 -22.01 -7.41 15.25
C TYR A 159 -23.16 -8.01 16.06
N ASP A 160 -23.59 -7.31 17.11
CA ASP A 160 -24.70 -7.67 18.01
C ASP A 160 -25.82 -6.63 17.94
N MET A 161 -27.04 -6.93 18.38
CA MET A 161 -28.15 -5.97 18.40
C MET A 161 -28.60 -5.71 19.83
N ASN A 162 -28.47 -4.46 20.29
CA ASN A 162 -28.90 -4.03 21.61
C ASN A 162 -29.99 -2.96 21.48
N TYR A 163 -30.87 -2.87 22.47
CA TYR A 163 -32.08 -2.05 22.39
C TYR A 163 -32.27 -1.06 23.55
N GLY A 164 -31.37 -1.07 24.54
CA GLY A 164 -31.46 -0.20 25.71
C GLY A 164 -32.59 -0.60 26.66
N LYS A 165 -32.75 -1.90 26.90
CA LYS A 165 -33.85 -2.50 27.69
C LYS A 165 -33.68 -2.26 29.19
N ASP A 166 -32.47 -2.50 29.69
CA ASP A 166 -32.16 -2.47 31.11
C ASP A 166 -30.65 -2.22 31.38
N ALA A 167 -30.33 -2.03 32.66
CA ALA A 167 -28.96 -1.76 33.11
C ALA A 167 -27.99 -2.92 32.84
N GLU A 168 -28.46 -4.17 32.74
CA GLU A 168 -27.60 -5.32 32.50
C GLU A 168 -27.20 -5.41 31.02
N GLU A 169 -28.09 -5.08 30.10
CA GLU A 169 -27.75 -4.90 28.68
C GLU A 169 -26.72 -3.77 28.52
N ARG A 170 -26.93 -2.62 29.17
CA ARG A 170 -25.98 -1.49 29.16
C ARG A 170 -24.60 -1.90 29.69
N ARG A 171 -24.54 -2.59 30.83
CA ARG A 171 -23.28 -3.05 31.44
C ARG A 171 -22.49 -3.99 30.51
N LYS A 172 -23.17 -4.93 29.86
CA LYS A 172 -22.54 -5.83 28.87
C LYS A 172 -22.06 -5.07 27.64
N ALA A 173 -22.84 -4.10 27.18
CA ALA A 173 -22.46 -3.27 26.05
C ALA A 173 -21.18 -2.47 26.34
N GLU A 174 -21.06 -1.85 27.51
CA GLU A 174 -19.85 -1.13 27.92
C GLU A 174 -18.60 -2.04 27.98
N GLU A 175 -18.76 -3.29 28.44
CA GLU A 175 -17.67 -4.28 28.43
C GLU A 175 -17.25 -4.70 27.03
N ASN A 176 -18.19 -4.76 26.09
CA ASN A 176 -17.91 -5.09 24.69
C ASN A 176 -17.24 -3.93 23.97
N MET A 177 -17.73 -2.71 24.15
CA MET A 177 -17.19 -1.49 23.55
C MET A 177 -15.70 -1.32 23.84
N LYS A 178 -15.25 -1.63 25.06
CA LYS A 178 -13.82 -1.59 25.46
C LYS A 178 -12.92 -2.51 24.64
N LYS A 179 -13.48 -3.52 23.97
CA LYS A 179 -12.75 -4.53 23.18
C LYS A 179 -12.76 -4.21 21.68
N VAL A 180 -13.55 -3.24 21.24
CA VAL A 180 -13.65 -2.89 19.81
C VAL A 180 -12.52 -1.93 19.45
N GLN A 181 -11.79 -2.28 18.39
CA GLN A 181 -10.68 -1.49 17.89
C GLN A 181 -11.17 -0.46 16.88
N VAL A 182 -10.52 0.71 16.86
CA VAL A 182 -10.72 1.70 15.80
C VAL A 182 -10.26 1.08 14.47
N PRO A 183 -11.08 1.14 13.40
CA PRO A 183 -10.72 0.59 12.11
C PRO A 183 -9.43 1.20 11.56
N ARG A 184 -8.64 0.39 10.83
CA ARG A 184 -7.40 0.85 10.18
C ARG A 184 -7.64 1.67 8.93
N MET A 185 -8.80 1.47 8.30
CA MET A 185 -9.23 2.13 7.06
C MET A 185 -10.53 2.88 7.28
N ASP A 186 -10.70 3.96 6.56
CA ASP A 186 -11.93 4.74 6.49
C ASP A 186 -12.92 4.07 5.51
N PRO A 187 -14.22 3.91 5.85
CA PRO A 187 -15.18 3.22 4.99
C PRO A 187 -15.40 3.91 3.64
N VAL A 188 -15.13 5.21 3.54
CA VAL A 188 -15.34 6.00 2.32
C VAL A 188 -14.03 6.28 1.58
N VAL A 189 -12.97 6.69 2.30
CA VAL A 189 -11.71 7.12 1.67
C VAL A 189 -10.53 6.17 1.89
N GLY A 190 -10.75 5.01 2.49
CA GLY A 190 -9.74 3.97 2.70
C GLY A 190 -8.58 4.45 3.57
N LYS A 191 -7.35 4.37 3.06
CA LYS A 191 -6.13 4.80 3.79
C LYS A 191 -5.85 6.31 3.72
N LYS A 192 -6.65 7.08 2.99
CA LYS A 192 -6.49 8.54 2.86
C LYS A 192 -7.04 9.26 4.10
N ASN A 193 -6.66 10.52 4.30
CA ASN A 193 -7.16 11.35 5.42
C ASN A 193 -8.70 11.51 5.33
N GLY A 194 -9.42 10.65 6.04
CA GLY A 194 -10.87 10.70 6.23
C GLY A 194 -11.24 10.79 7.70
N GLY A 195 -12.53 10.65 7.99
CA GLY A 195 -13.07 10.78 9.34
C GLY A 195 -12.47 9.80 10.35
N VAL A 196 -12.20 8.54 9.97
CA VAL A 196 -11.57 7.56 10.89
C VAL A 196 -10.16 8.01 11.27
N ILE A 197 -9.34 8.35 10.29
CA ILE A 197 -7.94 8.74 10.50
C ILE A 197 -7.87 10.11 11.21
N GLU A 198 -8.73 11.06 10.83
CA GLU A 198 -8.71 12.42 11.35
C GLU A 198 -9.33 12.53 12.74
N PHE A 199 -10.43 11.84 13.02
CA PHE A 199 -11.21 12.05 14.24
C PHE A 199 -11.19 10.86 15.22
N TRP A 200 -11.01 9.62 14.77
CA TRP A 200 -10.98 8.47 15.66
C TRP A 200 -9.55 8.14 16.10
N GLN A 201 -8.63 7.98 15.14
CA GLN A 201 -7.24 7.60 15.43
C GLN A 201 -6.43 8.73 16.11
N LYS A 202 -6.67 10.01 15.76
CA LYS A 202 -6.01 11.14 16.45
C LYS A 202 -6.53 11.37 17.88
N ASN A 203 -7.80 11.07 18.16
CA ASN A 203 -8.37 11.20 19.50
C ASN A 203 -7.94 10.05 20.43
N THR A 204 -7.73 8.84 19.91
CA THR A 204 -7.10 7.76 20.69
C THR A 204 -5.68 8.13 21.10
N HIS A 205 -4.92 8.82 20.24
CA HIS A 205 -3.58 9.30 20.59
C HIS A 205 -3.56 10.37 21.70
N GLN A 206 -4.59 11.20 21.88
CA GLN A 206 -4.63 12.14 23.01
C GLN A 206 -4.89 11.47 24.37
N ASN A 207 -5.67 10.38 24.39
CA ASN A 207 -5.94 9.62 25.62
C ASN A 207 -4.86 8.56 25.93
N GLU A 208 -4.19 8.01 24.92
CA GLU A 208 -3.03 7.11 25.09
C GLU A 208 -1.80 7.83 25.67
N ILE A 209 -1.65 9.14 25.42
CA ILE A 209 -0.57 9.98 25.99
C ILE A 209 -0.59 10.01 27.52
N LEU A 210 -1.74 9.77 28.17
CA LEU A 210 -1.84 9.78 29.64
C LEU A 210 -1.60 8.41 30.31
N MET A 211 -1.58 7.30 29.57
CA MET A 211 -1.56 5.96 30.20
C MET A 211 -0.48 5.00 29.76
N THR A 212 0.30 5.27 28.71
CA THR A 212 1.36 4.33 28.32
C THR A 212 2.64 5.03 27.90
N THR A 213 3.55 5.20 28.86
CA THR A 213 4.98 5.16 28.60
C THR A 213 5.34 3.77 28.08
N ASP A 214 5.43 3.59 26.76
CA ASP A 214 6.58 2.94 26.08
C ASP A 214 6.37 2.75 24.56
N SER A 215 7.29 3.37 23.82
CA SER A 215 7.78 3.10 22.45
C SER A 215 6.79 2.75 21.31
N THR A 216 6.56 3.70 20.39
CA THR A 216 6.81 3.56 18.91
C THR A 216 6.39 4.76 18.03
N SER A 217 6.21 5.97 18.57
CA SER A 217 6.27 7.18 17.74
C SER A 217 7.16 8.23 18.40
N LEU A 218 8.24 8.61 17.69
CA LEU A 218 9.09 9.72 18.12
C LEU A 218 8.31 11.03 17.93
N SER A 219 8.28 11.90 18.93
CA SER A 219 7.75 13.26 18.77
C SER A 219 8.55 14.04 17.71
N GLU A 220 8.00 15.09 17.09
CA GLU A 220 8.71 15.90 16.08
C GLU A 220 10.06 16.47 16.61
N ILE A 221 10.12 16.78 17.90
CA ILE A 221 11.34 17.19 18.61
C ILE A 221 12.34 16.02 18.69
N GLN A 222 11.87 14.81 18.98
CA GLN A 222 12.70 13.61 18.99
C GLN A 222 13.16 13.20 17.59
N LYS A 223 12.32 13.34 16.55
CA LYS A 223 12.67 13.08 15.14
C LYS A 223 13.80 13.99 14.66
N THR A 224 13.71 15.29 14.96
CA THR A 224 14.75 16.27 14.62
C THR A 224 16.06 15.95 15.34
N ASN A 225 15.98 15.62 16.63
CA ASN A 225 17.14 15.25 17.43
C ASN A 225 17.86 14.00 16.88
N VAL A 226 17.11 12.96 16.51
CA VAL A 226 17.67 11.71 15.97
C VAL A 226 18.41 11.90 14.64
N ILE A 227 17.86 12.71 13.72
CA ILE A 227 18.54 13.05 12.46
C ILE A 227 19.83 13.84 12.71
N ASP A 228 19.80 14.78 13.66
CA ASP A 228 20.98 15.58 13.99
C ASP A 228 22.08 14.74 14.65
N GLN A 229 21.74 13.68 15.40
CA GLN A 229 22.73 12.72 15.88
C GLN A 229 23.44 11.97 14.74
N LEU A 230 22.71 11.58 13.68
CA LEU A 230 23.31 10.87 12.53
C LEU A 230 24.29 11.74 11.73
N LYS A 231 24.08 13.06 11.70
CA LYS A 231 25.01 14.01 11.06
C LYS A 231 26.32 14.16 11.83
N ARG A 232 26.33 13.83 13.13
CA ARG A 232 27.54 13.93 13.95
C ARG A 232 28.55 12.88 13.52
N ARG A 233 29.82 13.26 13.60
CA ARG A 233 30.95 12.40 13.27
C ARG A 233 31.23 11.47 14.45
N VAL A 234 30.90 10.19 14.29
CA VAL A 234 31.03 9.17 15.35
C VAL A 234 32.08 8.14 14.94
N THR A 235 32.94 7.74 15.87
CA THR A 235 33.95 6.71 15.61
C THR A 235 33.36 5.32 15.84
N PHE A 236 33.45 4.47 14.83
CA PHE A 236 33.12 3.04 14.94
C PHE A 236 34.34 2.19 14.60
N ILE A 237 34.37 0.98 15.15
CA ILE A 237 35.29 -0.07 14.68
C ILE A 237 34.58 -0.87 13.59
N LYS A 238 35.04 -0.75 12.35
CA LYS A 238 34.58 -1.55 11.21
C LYS A 238 35.31 -2.89 11.19
N TYR A 239 34.53 -3.97 11.24
CA TYR A 239 35.01 -5.34 11.04
C TYR A 239 34.83 -5.74 9.57
N LYS A 240 35.89 -6.25 8.92
CA LYS A 240 35.84 -6.67 7.51
C LYS A 240 35.89 -8.20 7.40
N SER A 241 35.26 -8.73 6.34
CA SER A 241 35.27 -10.16 6.01
C SER A 241 36.69 -10.74 5.87
N ASN A 242 37.65 -9.93 5.39
CA ASN A 242 39.06 -10.29 5.27
C ASN A 242 39.83 -10.40 6.60
N GLY A 243 39.18 -10.16 7.75
CA GLY A 243 39.81 -10.30 9.06
C GLY A 243 40.57 -9.08 9.56
N ARG A 244 40.52 -7.94 8.85
CA ARG A 244 41.07 -6.65 9.27
C ARG A 244 40.00 -5.79 9.97
N THR A 245 40.42 -5.05 10.99
CA THR A 245 39.58 -4.06 11.66
C THR A 245 40.10 -2.66 11.40
N TYR A 246 39.18 -1.70 11.33
CA TYR A 246 39.52 -0.31 11.11
C TYR A 246 38.70 0.58 12.03
N SER A 247 39.38 1.40 12.83
CA SER A 247 38.75 2.59 13.40
C SER A 247 38.48 3.57 12.26
N ARG A 248 37.22 4.04 12.16
CA ARG A 248 36.74 4.96 11.13
C ARG A 248 35.70 5.88 11.74
N ILE A 249 35.66 7.12 11.28
CA ILE A 249 34.64 8.08 11.67
C ILE A 249 33.54 8.04 10.61
N TYR A 250 32.31 7.76 11.03
CA TYR A 250 31.11 7.70 10.19
C TYR A 250 30.18 8.89 10.47
N TYR A 251 29.44 9.31 9.45
CA TYR A 251 28.36 10.30 9.55
C TYR A 251 27.42 10.15 8.35
N VAL A 252 26.16 10.54 8.51
CA VAL A 252 25.18 10.61 7.42
C VAL A 252 25.26 11.98 6.75
N ASN A 253 25.38 11.96 5.42
CA ASN A 253 25.34 13.14 4.57
C ASN A 253 23.95 13.20 3.90
N LEU A 254 23.07 14.06 4.42
CA LEU A 254 21.69 14.14 3.93
C LEU A 254 21.57 14.73 2.53
N SER A 255 22.50 15.58 2.09
CA SER A 255 22.44 16.14 0.73
C SER A 255 22.82 15.12 -0.34
N GLU A 256 23.64 14.13 0.02
CA GLU A 256 24.06 13.04 -0.87
C GLU A 256 23.30 11.73 -0.62
N ASP A 257 22.35 11.77 0.32
CA ASP A 257 21.53 10.64 0.79
C ASP A 257 22.35 9.38 1.07
N ALA A 258 23.46 9.54 1.82
CA ALA A 258 24.45 8.49 1.99
C ALA A 258 25.11 8.48 3.36
N ILE A 259 25.58 7.30 3.77
CA ILE A 259 26.49 7.13 4.90
C ILE A 259 27.92 7.31 4.39
N HIS A 260 28.69 8.20 5.00
CA HIS A 260 30.09 8.42 4.68
C HIS A 260 31.00 7.94 5.80
N TYR A 261 32.25 7.65 5.45
CA TYR A 261 33.30 7.41 6.43
C TYR A 261 34.61 8.11 6.05
N GLN A 262 35.42 8.39 7.06
CA GLN A 262 36.78 8.90 6.93
C GLN A 262 37.75 8.06 7.75
N GLY A 263 38.98 7.91 7.22
CA GLY A 263 40.05 7.20 7.92
C GLY A 263 40.56 7.99 9.12
N SER A 264 40.86 7.34 10.25
CA SER A 264 41.39 8.05 11.43
C SER A 264 42.74 8.77 11.19
N LYS A 265 43.46 8.44 10.11
CA LYS A 265 44.74 9.04 9.73
C LYS A 265 44.71 9.85 8.41
N ARG A 266 43.64 9.77 7.61
CA ARG A 266 43.53 10.42 6.29
C ARG A 266 42.25 11.24 6.23
N LYS A 267 42.33 12.48 5.72
CA LYS A 267 41.17 13.38 5.59
C LYS A 267 40.23 13.04 4.43
N SER A 268 40.53 12.04 3.60
CA SER A 268 39.68 11.66 2.48
C SER A 268 38.35 11.08 2.96
N LYS A 269 37.26 11.65 2.46
CA LYS A 269 35.88 11.20 2.70
C LYS A 269 35.53 10.15 1.67
N HIS A 270 34.93 9.06 2.09
CA HIS A 270 34.49 7.98 1.23
C HIS A 270 33.02 7.68 1.50
N GLU A 271 32.25 7.44 0.44
CA GLU A 271 30.90 6.91 0.57
C GLU A 271 30.97 5.44 1.04
N ALA A 272 30.16 5.08 2.04
CA ALA A 272 30.00 3.71 2.50
C ALA A 272 28.86 3.01 1.73
N CYS A 273 27.69 3.65 1.71
CA CYS A 273 26.47 3.17 1.05
C CYS A 273 25.44 4.30 0.97
N LYS A 274 24.56 4.27 -0.03
CA LYS A 274 23.38 5.14 -0.08
C LYS A 274 22.29 4.66 0.88
N ILE A 275 21.50 5.59 1.43
CA ILE A 275 20.39 5.27 2.33
C ILE A 275 19.32 4.42 1.62
N LYS A 276 19.00 4.76 0.37
CA LYS A 276 18.06 4.00 -0.49
C LYS A 276 18.43 2.52 -0.68
N ASP A 277 19.72 2.20 -0.63
CA ASP A 277 20.23 0.86 -0.91
C ASP A 277 20.28 0.00 0.36
N ILE A 278 19.96 0.58 1.53
CA ILE A 278 19.85 -0.13 2.80
C ILE A 278 18.58 -0.98 2.81
N GLY A 279 18.77 -2.30 2.87
CA GLY A 279 17.67 -3.26 2.98
C GLY A 279 17.22 -3.45 4.42
N GLN A 280 18.19 -3.64 5.32
CA GLN A 280 17.92 -4.01 6.71
C GLN A 280 19.05 -3.55 7.64
N ILE A 281 18.70 -3.24 8.88
CA ILE A 281 19.65 -3.02 9.97
C ILE A 281 19.44 -4.14 10.99
N ARG A 282 20.54 -4.74 11.46
CA ARG A 282 20.49 -5.82 12.45
C ARG A 282 21.34 -5.45 13.66
N ARG A 283 20.73 -5.50 14.84
CA ARG A 283 21.43 -5.34 16.12
C ARG A 283 22.18 -6.61 16.49
N GLY A 284 23.35 -6.47 17.10
CA GLY A 284 24.18 -7.57 17.59
C GLY A 284 25.00 -8.29 16.52
N PHE A 285 25.55 -9.43 16.92
CA PHE A 285 26.45 -10.25 16.12
C PHE A 285 25.70 -11.19 15.17
N THR A 286 25.04 -10.62 14.17
CA THR A 286 24.06 -11.33 13.32
C THR A 286 24.56 -11.66 11.91
N THR A 287 25.82 -11.34 11.60
CA THR A 287 26.43 -11.58 10.27
C THR A 287 27.58 -12.58 10.36
N ALA A 288 27.92 -13.19 9.21
CA ALA A 288 29.04 -14.11 9.10
C ALA A 288 30.39 -13.47 9.46
N VAL A 289 30.51 -12.15 9.29
CA VAL A 289 31.71 -11.39 9.72
C VAL A 289 31.87 -11.51 11.22
N TRP A 290 30.83 -11.22 12.02
CA TRP A 290 30.92 -11.32 13.48
C TRP A 290 31.26 -12.72 13.95
N LYS A 291 30.61 -13.75 13.37
CA LYS A 291 30.87 -15.16 13.70
C LYS A 291 32.36 -15.50 13.57
N LYS A 292 33.00 -15.09 12.47
CA LYS A 292 34.44 -15.32 12.23
C LYS A 292 35.34 -14.69 13.30
N TYR A 293 34.98 -13.52 13.85
CA TYR A 293 35.76 -12.88 14.90
C TYR A 293 35.49 -13.47 16.28
N ILE A 294 34.25 -13.91 16.54
CA ILE A 294 33.89 -14.64 17.77
C ILE A 294 34.64 -15.98 17.82
N ASP A 295 34.62 -16.75 16.73
CA ASP A 295 35.29 -18.06 16.63
C ASP A 295 36.81 -17.93 16.83
N LYS A 296 37.40 -16.84 16.33
CA LYS A 296 38.82 -16.50 16.52
C LYS A 296 39.11 -15.85 17.88
N ARG A 297 38.13 -15.74 18.78
CA ARG A 297 38.23 -15.08 20.09
C ARG A 297 38.76 -13.64 20.03
N LYS A 298 38.57 -12.96 18.90
CA LYS A 298 38.99 -11.56 18.68
C LYS A 298 37.97 -10.54 19.20
N ILE A 299 36.74 -11.00 19.48
CA ILE A 299 35.68 -10.23 20.12
C ILE A 299 34.86 -11.18 21.00
N THR A 300 34.42 -10.69 22.14
CA THR A 300 33.68 -11.45 23.16
C THR A 300 32.18 -11.18 23.04
N ARG A 301 31.35 -12.18 23.38
CA ARG A 301 29.88 -12.13 23.17
C ARG A 301 29.17 -11.06 24.00
N ASP A 302 29.74 -10.67 25.14
CA ASP A 302 29.25 -9.58 26.00
C ASP A 302 29.18 -8.25 25.26
N LYS A 303 29.98 -8.03 24.21
CA LYS A 303 29.96 -6.80 23.41
C LYS A 303 28.85 -6.73 22.35
N ALA A 304 27.95 -7.72 22.29
CA ALA A 304 26.90 -7.76 21.27
C ALA A 304 25.97 -6.53 21.30
N HIS A 305 25.69 -5.99 22.48
CA HIS A 305 24.82 -4.82 22.64
C HIS A 305 25.40 -3.53 22.01
N LEU A 306 26.71 -3.48 21.77
CA LEU A 306 27.44 -2.39 21.11
C LEU A 306 27.51 -2.54 19.59
N ALA A 307 27.08 -3.68 19.06
CA ALA A 307 27.26 -4.03 17.65
C ALA A 307 25.97 -3.86 16.85
N PHE A 308 26.12 -3.44 15.60
CA PHE A 308 25.06 -3.48 14.61
C PHE A 308 25.64 -3.65 13.22
N SER A 309 24.79 -4.08 12.29
CA SER A 309 25.17 -4.32 10.90
C SER A 309 24.14 -3.70 9.98
N ILE A 310 24.60 -2.84 9.08
CA ILE A 310 23.77 -2.29 8.00
C ILE A 310 23.96 -3.20 6.79
N LEU A 311 22.88 -3.81 6.34
CA LEU A 311 22.85 -4.63 5.12
C LEU A 311 22.33 -3.75 3.99
N TYR A 312 23.17 -3.54 2.99
CA TYR A 312 22.90 -2.65 1.87
C TYR A 312 23.33 -3.29 0.56
N ASP A 313 23.01 -2.63 -0.54
CA ASP A 313 23.11 -3.19 -1.89
C ASP A 313 22.54 -4.57 -1.88
N ASN A 314 21.28 -4.60 -1.47
CA ASN A 314 20.52 -5.81 -1.62
C ASN A 314 20.93 -6.92 -0.64
N ASN A 315 21.43 -6.53 0.54
CA ASN A 315 22.05 -7.40 1.54
C ASN A 315 23.32 -8.12 1.04
N ARG A 316 23.87 -7.73 -0.13
CA ARG A 316 25.15 -8.25 -0.66
C ARG A 316 26.34 -7.72 0.11
N HIS A 317 26.18 -6.56 0.74
CA HIS A 317 27.24 -5.92 1.50
C HIS A 317 26.79 -5.65 2.93
N SER A 318 27.72 -5.80 3.87
CA SER A 318 27.50 -5.54 5.29
C SER A 318 28.46 -4.49 5.83
N LEU A 319 27.90 -3.50 6.49
CA LEU A 319 28.62 -2.56 7.33
C LEU A 319 28.51 -3.00 8.79
N ASP A 320 29.32 -3.97 9.17
CA ASP A 320 29.50 -4.47 10.54
C ASP A 320 30.29 -3.47 11.41
N LEU A 321 29.59 -2.78 12.30
CA LEU A 321 30.13 -1.71 13.14
C LEU A 321 30.01 -2.04 14.62
N LEU A 322 31.04 -1.70 15.38
CA LEU A 322 31.03 -1.72 16.85
C LEU A 322 31.11 -0.27 17.35
N ALA A 323 30.11 0.13 18.13
CA ALA A 323 30.06 1.41 18.82
C ALA A 323 30.94 1.40 20.08
N ASP A 324 31.25 2.59 20.58
CA ASP A 324 31.90 2.81 21.88
C ASP A 324 30.96 2.62 23.07
N SER A 325 29.66 2.82 22.86
CA SER A 325 28.60 2.76 23.86
C SER A 325 27.29 2.22 23.28
N GLU A 326 26.46 1.64 24.14
CA GLU A 326 25.14 1.12 23.75
C GLU A 326 24.22 2.24 23.25
N ASN A 327 24.31 3.40 23.88
CA ASN A 327 23.53 4.56 23.51
C ASN A 327 23.82 5.00 22.06
N ILE A 328 25.11 5.07 21.67
CA ILE A 328 25.48 5.42 20.29
C ILE A 328 25.00 4.36 19.29
N CYS A 329 25.10 3.08 19.64
CA CYS A 329 24.57 1.98 18.84
C CYS A 329 23.06 2.14 18.58
N LEU A 330 22.28 2.34 19.64
CA LEU A 330 20.82 2.48 19.57
C LEU A 330 20.40 3.74 18.80
N GLN A 331 21.05 4.88 19.06
CA GLN A 331 20.77 6.13 18.35
C GLN A 331 21.00 6.00 16.84
N TRP A 332 22.07 5.32 16.43
CA TRP A 332 22.36 5.09 15.01
C TRP A 332 21.37 4.14 14.35
N ILE A 333 20.96 3.06 15.02
CA ILE A 333 19.94 2.14 14.52
C ILE A 333 18.62 2.90 14.32
N GLN A 334 18.12 3.56 15.38
CA GLN A 334 16.84 4.27 15.36
C GLN A 334 16.82 5.37 14.29
N GLY A 335 17.91 6.13 14.15
CA GLY A 335 17.97 7.20 13.15
C GLY A 335 18.01 6.69 11.72
N LEU A 336 18.74 5.60 11.45
CA LEU A 336 18.80 5.05 10.11
C LEU A 336 17.48 4.36 9.75
N GLU A 337 16.84 3.65 10.68
CA GLU A 337 15.50 3.09 10.49
C GLU A 337 14.48 4.19 10.16
N TYR A 338 14.53 5.32 10.87
CA TYR A 338 13.70 6.48 10.57
C TYR A 338 13.95 7.04 9.15
N LEU A 339 15.21 7.17 8.72
CA LEU A 339 15.54 7.65 7.37
C LEU A 339 15.07 6.68 6.27
N ILE A 340 15.19 5.37 6.50
CA ILE A 340 14.72 4.33 5.57
C ILE A 340 13.19 4.38 5.45
N GLU A 341 12.47 4.51 6.56
CA GLU A 341 11.01 4.60 6.55
C GLU A 341 10.53 5.88 5.88
N ARG A 342 11.22 7.00 6.12
CA ARG A 342 11.02 8.25 5.39
C ARG A 342 11.25 8.06 3.89
N TYR A 343 12.31 7.38 3.48
CA TYR A 343 12.60 7.11 2.06
C TYR A 343 11.51 6.23 1.41
N ARG A 344 11.12 5.14 2.06
CA ARG A 344 10.02 4.27 1.60
C ARG A 344 8.69 5.02 1.48
N SER A 345 8.42 5.92 2.42
CA SER A 345 7.27 6.83 2.36
C SER A 345 7.40 7.84 1.21
N HIS A 346 8.60 8.35 0.93
CA HIS A 346 8.84 9.30 -0.18
C HIS A 346 8.72 8.63 -1.57
N VAL A 347 9.14 7.37 -1.72
CA VAL A 347 8.94 6.58 -2.96
C VAL A 347 7.46 6.33 -3.21
N ARG A 348 6.65 6.07 -2.16
CA ARG A 348 5.19 6.03 -2.27
C ARG A 348 4.61 7.38 -2.74
N THR A 349 5.11 8.51 -2.22
CA THR A 349 4.67 9.85 -2.68
C THR A 349 5.16 10.25 -4.08
N HIS A 350 6.20 9.62 -4.66
CA HIS A 350 6.65 9.97 -6.02
C HIS A 350 5.65 9.49 -7.10
N HIS A 351 4.92 8.41 -6.82
CA HIS A 351 3.73 8.01 -7.57
C HIS A 351 2.64 9.11 -7.48
N GLU A 352 2.39 9.63 -6.28
CA GLU A 352 1.44 10.73 -6.05
C GLU A 352 1.86 12.07 -6.70
N ILE A 353 3.17 12.34 -6.86
CA ILE A 353 3.69 13.54 -7.54
C ILE A 353 3.55 13.42 -9.06
N THR A 354 3.75 12.22 -9.62
CA THR A 354 3.55 11.95 -11.04
C THR A 354 2.06 12.05 -11.38
N ASP A 355 1.18 11.56 -10.49
CA ASP A 355 -0.27 11.73 -10.59
C ASP A 355 -0.69 13.20 -10.46
N ARG A 356 -0.09 13.97 -9.54
CA ARG A 356 -0.40 15.40 -9.35
C ARG A 356 0.08 16.27 -10.51
N TRP A 357 1.23 15.95 -11.11
CA TRP A 357 1.74 16.64 -12.30
C TRP A 357 0.89 16.29 -13.53
N LEU A 358 0.58 15.01 -13.77
CA LEU A 358 -0.32 14.58 -14.84
C LEU A 358 -1.72 15.18 -14.70
N TRP A 359 -2.25 15.23 -13.48
CA TRP A 359 -3.53 15.89 -13.19
C TRP A 359 -3.47 17.39 -13.46
N SER A 360 -2.38 18.07 -13.10
CA SER A 360 -2.19 19.49 -13.42
C SER A 360 -2.14 19.77 -14.92
N LEU A 361 -1.52 18.88 -15.72
CA LEU A 361 -1.51 19.01 -17.18
C LEU A 361 -2.89 18.70 -17.78
N PHE A 362 -3.60 17.71 -17.23
CA PHE A 362 -4.97 17.39 -17.61
C PHE A 362 -5.91 18.58 -17.36
N SER A 363 -5.88 19.17 -16.16
CA SER A 363 -6.70 20.35 -15.82
C SER A 363 -6.37 21.59 -16.66
N GLN A 364 -5.13 21.71 -17.15
CA GLN A 364 -4.75 22.78 -18.10
C GLN A 364 -5.28 22.53 -19.51
N ALA A 365 -5.49 21.26 -19.88
CA ALA A 365 -6.02 20.86 -21.17
C ALA A 365 -7.55 20.84 -21.19
N ASP A 366 -8.22 20.47 -20.09
CA ASP A 366 -9.68 20.47 -19.87
C ASP A 366 -10.21 21.90 -19.71
N ARG A 367 -10.32 22.61 -20.84
CA ARG A 367 -10.71 24.03 -20.86
C ARG A 367 -12.19 24.21 -20.60
N ASP A 368 -13.01 23.24 -20.99
CA ASP A 368 -14.45 23.25 -20.73
C ASP A 368 -14.81 22.79 -19.30
N GLN A 369 -13.83 22.32 -18.51
CA GLN A 369 -13.98 21.85 -17.13
C GLN A 369 -15.00 20.72 -16.98
N SER A 370 -15.28 20.00 -18.07
CA SER A 370 -16.21 18.89 -18.07
C SER A 370 -15.70 17.72 -17.24
N GLY A 371 -14.40 17.70 -16.90
CA GLY A 371 -13.72 16.55 -16.33
C GLY A 371 -13.42 15.49 -17.39
N GLN A 372 -13.57 15.83 -18.68
CA GLN A 372 -13.29 14.98 -19.83
C GLN A 372 -12.52 15.81 -20.86
N LEU A 373 -11.66 15.17 -21.66
CA LEU A 373 -10.98 15.87 -22.75
C LEU A 373 -11.70 15.57 -24.05
N ASN A 374 -12.25 16.60 -24.68
CA ASN A 374 -12.72 16.50 -26.05
C ASN A 374 -11.52 16.43 -27.03
N ARG A 375 -11.78 16.12 -28.30
CA ARG A 375 -10.74 15.95 -29.32
C ARG A 375 -9.69 17.07 -29.32
N ARG A 376 -10.13 18.33 -29.22
CA ARG A 376 -9.25 19.50 -29.27
C ARG A 376 -8.39 19.62 -28.01
N GLU A 377 -8.91 19.20 -26.87
CA GLU A 377 -8.22 19.23 -25.57
C GLU A 377 -7.22 18.09 -25.44
N VAL A 378 -7.49 16.92 -26.03
CA VAL A 378 -6.50 15.84 -26.16
C VAL A 378 -5.29 16.30 -26.97
N HIS A 379 -5.51 17.00 -28.09
CA HIS A 379 -4.42 17.63 -28.85
C HIS A 379 -3.62 18.62 -28.00
N GLN A 380 -4.28 19.40 -27.15
CA GLN A 380 -3.63 20.36 -26.27
C GLN A 380 -2.82 19.65 -25.18
N LEU A 381 -3.34 18.57 -24.57
CA LEU A 381 -2.65 17.78 -23.57
C LEU A 381 -1.39 17.12 -24.14
N LEU A 382 -1.48 16.54 -25.34
CA LEU A 382 -0.33 15.91 -26.01
C LEU A 382 0.79 16.93 -26.27
N ARG A 383 0.45 18.17 -26.64
CA ARG A 383 1.42 19.27 -26.74
C ARG A 383 2.05 19.64 -25.40
N LEU A 384 1.26 19.70 -24.32
CA LEU A 384 1.77 19.98 -22.98
C LEU A 384 2.69 18.88 -22.44
N LEU A 385 2.46 17.63 -22.87
CA LEU A 385 3.31 16.47 -22.60
C LEU A 385 4.53 16.38 -23.53
N ASN A 386 4.68 17.32 -24.47
CA ASN A 386 5.73 17.33 -25.49
C ASN A 386 5.75 16.04 -26.34
N ILE A 387 4.58 15.51 -26.67
CA ILE A 387 4.38 14.32 -27.50
C ILE A 387 3.93 14.78 -28.89
N GLU A 388 4.74 14.46 -29.90
CA GLU A 388 4.41 14.71 -31.30
C GLU A 388 3.72 13.48 -31.91
N LEU A 389 2.46 13.65 -32.29
CA LEU A 389 1.67 12.67 -33.03
C LEU A 389 0.95 13.35 -34.18
N ASP A 390 0.73 12.62 -35.27
CA ASP A 390 -0.07 13.11 -36.38
C ASP A 390 -1.59 13.05 -36.09
N GLU A 391 -2.36 13.86 -36.80
CA GLU A 391 -3.80 14.02 -36.56
C GLU A 391 -4.58 12.71 -36.79
N ARG A 392 -4.10 11.83 -37.68
CA ARG A 392 -4.75 10.55 -38.01
C ARG A 392 -4.54 9.52 -36.92
N GLU A 393 -3.36 9.46 -36.32
CA GLU A 393 -3.05 8.59 -35.19
C GLU A 393 -3.86 9.00 -33.95
N ILE A 394 -3.96 10.30 -33.67
CA ILE A 394 -4.75 10.83 -32.55
C ILE A 394 -6.23 10.46 -32.70
N ASP A 395 -6.79 10.60 -33.91
CA ASP A 395 -8.20 10.25 -34.17
C ASP A 395 -8.47 8.75 -34.04
N GLN A 396 -7.53 7.89 -34.44
CA GLN A 396 -7.67 6.45 -34.24
C GLN A 396 -7.69 6.08 -32.76
N TYR A 397 -6.76 6.61 -31.96
CA TYR A 397 -6.70 6.33 -30.52
C TYR A 397 -7.88 6.94 -29.76
N PHE A 398 -8.32 8.16 -30.11
CA PHE A 398 -9.48 8.80 -29.50
C PHE A 398 -10.76 7.98 -29.73
N ASN A 399 -10.98 7.49 -30.95
CA ASN A 399 -12.17 6.71 -31.29
C ASN A 399 -12.17 5.29 -30.69
N GLN A 400 -11.02 4.60 -30.67
CA GLN A 400 -10.88 3.30 -30.01
C GLN A 400 -11.17 3.37 -28.51
N SER A 401 -10.78 4.47 -27.87
CA SER A 401 -10.95 4.69 -26.43
C SER A 401 -12.36 5.17 -26.05
N ASN A 402 -13.21 5.50 -27.01
CA ASN A 402 -14.59 6.00 -26.83
C ASN A 402 -15.67 4.91 -26.98
N ILE A 403 -15.27 3.66 -27.23
CA ILE A 403 -16.17 2.51 -27.21
C ILE A 403 -16.32 2.10 -25.74
N GLN A 404 -17.56 2.11 -25.23
CA GLN A 404 -17.90 1.64 -23.88
C GLN A 404 -17.17 0.33 -23.57
N ILE A 405 -16.19 0.38 -22.65
CA ILE A 405 -15.69 -0.85 -22.01
C ILE A 405 -16.81 -1.28 -21.08
N VAL A 406 -17.75 -2.07 -21.61
CA VAL A 406 -18.69 -2.83 -20.80
C VAL A 406 -17.83 -3.69 -19.87
N HIS A 407 -17.82 -3.38 -18.57
CA HIS A 407 -17.11 -4.17 -17.57
C HIS A 407 -17.59 -5.62 -17.66
N LYS A 408 -16.81 -6.46 -18.35
CA LYS A 408 -16.95 -7.90 -18.22
C LYS A 408 -16.35 -8.24 -16.87
N ARG A 409 -17.10 -8.99 -16.04
CA ARG A 409 -16.65 -9.53 -14.75
C ARG A 409 -15.16 -9.90 -14.81
N GLY A 410 -14.43 -9.57 -13.73
CA GLY A 410 -13.01 -9.80 -13.59
C GLY A 410 -12.60 -11.24 -13.94
N LYS A 411 -11.31 -11.49 -14.06
CA LYS A 411 -10.79 -12.76 -14.55
C LYS A 411 -9.85 -13.37 -13.54
N ARG A 412 -9.93 -14.69 -13.38
CA ARG A 412 -8.92 -15.48 -12.68
C ARG A 412 -7.92 -15.99 -13.68
N LEU A 413 -6.69 -15.49 -13.60
CA LEU A 413 -5.55 -15.99 -14.34
C LEU A 413 -4.90 -17.14 -13.56
N ILE A 414 -4.85 -18.30 -14.19
CA ILE A 414 -4.22 -19.51 -13.66
C ILE A 414 -2.96 -19.77 -14.48
N ILE A 415 -1.81 -19.63 -13.83
CA ILE A 415 -0.50 -19.85 -14.44
C ILE A 415 0.08 -21.11 -13.83
N HIS A 416 0.27 -22.14 -14.66
CA HIS A 416 1.06 -23.31 -14.29
C HIS A 416 2.47 -23.12 -14.84
N ILE A 417 3.43 -22.83 -13.97
CA ILE A 417 4.84 -22.80 -14.32
C ILE A 417 5.38 -24.21 -14.25
N ILE A 418 5.74 -24.77 -15.41
CA ILE A 418 6.17 -26.16 -15.53
C ILE A 418 7.69 -26.22 -15.43
N SER A 419 8.40 -25.57 -16.35
CA SER A 419 9.86 -25.63 -16.43
C SER A 419 10.49 -24.42 -17.10
N GLY A 420 11.82 -24.30 -17.03
CA GLY A 420 12.63 -23.34 -17.77
C GLY A 420 13.59 -24.07 -18.71
N GLN A 421 14.14 -23.36 -19.69
CA GLN A 421 15.15 -23.90 -20.61
C GLN A 421 16.23 -22.86 -20.85
N HIS A 422 17.50 -23.27 -20.78
CA HIS A 422 18.66 -22.45 -21.14
C HIS A 422 18.75 -21.08 -20.41
N LEU A 423 18.45 -21.09 -19.11
CA LEU A 423 18.61 -19.94 -18.21
C LEU A 423 20.08 -19.81 -17.82
N ALA A 424 20.73 -18.75 -18.29
CA ALA A 424 22.17 -18.53 -18.11
C ALA A 424 22.44 -17.14 -17.53
N LYS A 425 23.53 -17.02 -16.76
CA LYS A 425 24.03 -15.74 -16.24
C LYS A 425 24.47 -14.83 -17.39
N GLU A 426 24.34 -13.50 -17.22
CA GLU A 426 24.95 -12.51 -18.12
C GLU A 426 26.49 -12.69 -18.07
N LYS A 427 27.18 -12.69 -19.23
CA LYS A 427 28.60 -13.06 -19.41
C LYS A 427 29.66 -12.16 -18.73
N ASN A 428 29.30 -11.40 -17.70
CA ASN A 428 30.20 -10.45 -17.02
C ASN A 428 30.52 -10.84 -15.56
N SER A 429 30.16 -12.04 -15.10
CA SER A 429 30.60 -12.57 -13.81
C SER A 429 31.96 -13.28 -13.95
N ASN A 430 32.93 -12.93 -13.12
CA ASN A 430 34.26 -13.57 -13.02
C ASN A 430 34.22 -15.05 -12.56
N ASP A 431 33.05 -15.69 -12.62
CA ASP A 431 32.77 -17.03 -12.13
C ASP A 431 32.02 -17.81 -13.22
N ASP A 432 32.74 -18.15 -14.28
CA ASP A 432 32.25 -18.94 -15.43
C ASP A 432 31.85 -20.39 -15.03
N SER A 433 32.02 -20.74 -13.75
CA SER A 433 31.73 -22.06 -13.17
C SER A 433 30.43 -22.12 -12.37
N ASP A 434 29.78 -20.98 -12.12
CA ASP A 434 28.64 -20.88 -11.21
C ASP A 434 27.32 -21.15 -11.96
N ILE A 435 26.58 -22.16 -11.53
CA ILE A 435 25.33 -22.59 -12.17
C ILE A 435 24.17 -21.81 -11.56
N VAL A 436 23.25 -21.33 -12.39
CA VAL A 436 22.07 -20.59 -11.93
C VAL A 436 21.22 -21.47 -10.99
N ASP A 437 20.76 -20.85 -9.89
CA ASP A 437 19.78 -21.33 -8.91
C ASP A 437 18.40 -20.67 -9.19
N PRO A 438 17.68 -21.01 -10.28
CA PRO A 438 16.61 -20.13 -10.74
C PRO A 438 15.32 -20.24 -9.92
N TYR A 439 14.68 -19.10 -9.71
CA TYR A 439 13.25 -18.97 -9.38
C TYR A 439 12.60 -17.89 -10.25
N ILE A 440 11.27 -17.89 -10.29
CA ILE A 440 10.49 -16.96 -11.10
C ILE A 440 9.61 -16.12 -10.19
N GLU A 441 9.69 -14.80 -10.32
CA GLU A 441 8.72 -13.85 -9.78
C GLU A 441 7.65 -13.56 -10.85
N ILE A 442 6.38 -13.70 -10.46
CA ILE A 442 5.22 -13.33 -11.25
C ILE A 442 4.63 -12.07 -10.62
N ASN A 443 4.61 -10.99 -11.38
CA ASN A 443 4.07 -9.71 -10.94
C ASN A 443 2.94 -9.28 -11.87
N THR A 444 1.90 -8.65 -11.30
CA THR A 444 0.88 -7.95 -12.08
C THR A 444 0.95 -6.46 -11.81
N TYR A 445 0.81 -5.67 -12.88
CA TYR A 445 0.81 -4.21 -12.83
C TYR A 445 -0.44 -3.70 -13.56
N GLY A 446 -1.13 -2.72 -13.00
CA GLY A 446 -2.40 -2.23 -13.53
C GLY A 446 -3.01 -1.28 -12.51
N ILE A 447 -4.30 -1.43 -12.23
CA ILE A 447 -4.93 -0.79 -11.08
C ILE A 447 -4.37 -1.31 -9.77
N GLU A 448 -4.48 -0.52 -8.70
CA GLU A 448 -3.89 -0.82 -7.41
C GLU A 448 -4.37 -2.18 -6.84
N CYS A 449 -5.65 -2.51 -7.03
CA CYS A 449 -6.22 -3.79 -6.58
C CYS A 449 -5.84 -5.00 -7.46
N ASP A 450 -5.29 -4.78 -8.66
CA ASP A 450 -4.78 -5.83 -9.55
C ASP A 450 -3.29 -6.11 -9.32
N TYR A 451 -2.61 -5.40 -8.43
CA TYR A 451 -1.20 -5.64 -8.14
C TYR A 451 -0.99 -6.93 -7.34
N THR A 452 -0.11 -7.79 -7.85
CA THR A 452 0.33 -9.01 -7.15
C THR A 452 1.82 -9.22 -7.33
N GLN A 453 2.41 -9.93 -6.38
CA GLN A 453 3.77 -10.43 -6.44
C GLN A 453 3.80 -11.84 -5.82
N GLN A 454 4.01 -12.85 -6.67
CA GLN A 454 4.11 -14.26 -6.26
C GLN A 454 5.42 -14.83 -6.83
N HIS A 455 5.94 -15.91 -6.26
CA HIS A 455 7.17 -16.51 -6.76
C HIS A 455 7.19 -18.04 -6.65
N THR A 456 7.99 -18.68 -7.49
CA THR A 456 8.27 -20.12 -7.40
C THR A 456 9.28 -20.40 -6.28
N PRO A 457 9.41 -21.66 -5.84
CA PRO A 457 10.61 -22.11 -5.14
C PRO A 457 11.85 -21.95 -6.03
N CYS A 458 13.02 -21.85 -5.40
CA CYS A 458 14.31 -21.92 -6.07
C CYS A 458 14.67 -23.37 -6.42
N ILE A 459 15.21 -23.59 -7.62
CA ILE A 459 15.81 -24.86 -8.04
C ILE A 459 17.33 -24.70 -8.03
N ARG A 460 18.03 -25.54 -7.27
CA ARG A 460 19.49 -25.42 -7.14
C ARG A 460 20.24 -26.00 -8.34
N ASN A 461 21.29 -25.31 -8.74
CA ASN A 461 22.29 -25.63 -9.75
C ASN A 461 21.68 -26.18 -11.04
N ASN A 462 20.61 -25.54 -11.52
CA ASN A 462 19.93 -25.99 -12.72
C ASN A 462 19.35 -24.82 -13.53
N GLY A 463 20.22 -24.19 -14.32
CA GLY A 463 19.79 -23.26 -15.37
C GLY A 463 19.40 -23.94 -16.69
N LEU A 464 19.78 -25.20 -16.91
CA LEU A 464 19.59 -25.86 -18.21
C LEU A 464 18.13 -26.25 -18.46
N ASN A 465 17.50 -26.89 -17.48
CA ASN A 465 16.14 -27.42 -17.56
C ASN A 465 15.45 -27.54 -16.17
N PRO A 466 15.35 -26.44 -15.38
CA PRO A 466 14.67 -26.47 -14.08
C PRO A 466 13.19 -26.81 -14.25
N ILE A 467 12.65 -27.61 -13.33
CA ILE A 467 11.22 -27.98 -13.28
C ILE A 467 10.68 -27.48 -11.94
N TRP A 468 9.69 -26.57 -11.99
CA TRP A 468 9.03 -26.05 -10.79
C TRP A 468 7.67 -26.70 -10.53
N ASP A 469 6.95 -27.03 -11.61
CA ASP A 469 5.63 -27.67 -11.58
C ASP A 469 4.65 -27.07 -10.55
N CYS A 470 4.51 -25.75 -10.53
CA CYS A 470 3.67 -25.02 -9.56
C CYS A 470 2.61 -24.15 -10.23
N LYS A 471 1.47 -23.99 -9.55
CA LYS A 471 0.31 -23.24 -10.06
C LYS A 471 0.08 -22.00 -9.22
N PHE A 472 -0.21 -20.90 -9.91
CA PHE A 472 -0.56 -19.62 -9.32
C PHE A 472 -1.95 -19.21 -9.78
N HIS A 473 -2.70 -18.62 -8.87
CA HIS A 473 -4.04 -18.08 -9.11
C HIS A 473 -3.98 -16.58 -8.81
N ILE A 474 -4.35 -15.78 -9.81
CA ILE A 474 -4.29 -14.31 -9.73
C ILE A 474 -5.64 -13.78 -10.20
N ASP A 475 -6.33 -13.06 -9.32
CA ASP A 475 -7.60 -12.41 -9.65
C ASP A 475 -7.30 -11.01 -10.18
N VAL A 476 -7.80 -10.72 -11.40
CA VAL A 476 -7.58 -9.48 -12.14
C VAL A 476 -8.93 -8.86 -12.45
N TYR A 477 -9.23 -7.76 -11.79
CA TYR A 477 -10.50 -7.04 -11.87
C TYR A 477 -10.60 -6.16 -13.12
N CYS A 478 -9.48 -5.64 -13.65
CA CYS A 478 -9.43 -4.98 -14.95
C CYS A 478 -8.34 -5.58 -15.89
N PRO A 479 -8.66 -6.71 -16.53
CA PRO A 479 -7.81 -7.36 -17.54
C PRO A 479 -7.28 -6.42 -18.62
N GLU A 480 -8.06 -5.42 -19.01
CA GLU A 480 -7.74 -4.50 -20.11
C GLU A 480 -6.54 -3.61 -19.80
N LEU A 481 -6.23 -3.40 -18.51
CA LEU A 481 -5.10 -2.60 -18.03
C LEU A 481 -3.98 -3.40 -17.38
N CYS A 482 -4.22 -4.67 -17.10
CA CYS A 482 -3.27 -5.48 -16.38
C CYS A 482 -2.11 -5.90 -17.31
N LEU A 483 -0.88 -5.80 -16.82
CA LEU A 483 0.33 -6.39 -17.36
C LEU A 483 0.76 -7.53 -16.46
N VAL A 484 1.17 -8.65 -17.05
CA VAL A 484 1.74 -9.79 -16.35
C VAL A 484 3.22 -9.89 -16.69
N LYS A 485 4.06 -9.76 -15.66
CA LYS A 485 5.52 -9.84 -15.76
C LYS A 485 6.03 -11.12 -15.12
N PHE A 486 6.81 -11.87 -15.90
CA PHE A 486 7.61 -12.99 -15.45
C PHE A 486 9.06 -12.51 -15.34
N GLU A 487 9.67 -12.67 -14.18
CA GLU A 487 11.07 -12.33 -13.95
C GLU A 487 11.81 -13.53 -13.38
N VAL A 488 12.79 -14.03 -14.11
CA VAL A 488 13.68 -15.09 -13.68
C VAL A 488 14.84 -14.47 -12.92
N ARG A 489 15.06 -14.97 -11.71
CA ARG A 489 16.15 -14.58 -10.85
C ARG A 489 16.95 -15.80 -10.43
N ASP A 490 18.19 -15.56 -10.08
CA ASP A 490 19.15 -16.54 -9.60
C ASP A 490 19.32 -16.39 -8.09
N ASP A 491 18.94 -17.38 -7.31
CA ASP A 491 19.03 -17.37 -5.86
C ASP A 491 20.43 -17.73 -5.35
N ASP A 492 21.40 -16.86 -5.62
CA ASP A 492 22.75 -17.03 -5.10
C ASP A 492 22.72 -16.98 -3.56
N HIS A 493 23.02 -18.10 -2.88
CA HIS A 493 23.01 -18.26 -1.42
C HIS A 493 23.78 -17.18 -0.61
N TYR A 494 24.64 -16.41 -1.28
CA TYR A 494 25.54 -15.40 -0.69
C TYR A 494 25.27 -13.95 -1.15
N HIS A 495 24.40 -13.72 -2.13
CA HIS A 495 24.11 -12.40 -2.71
C HIS A 495 22.60 -12.21 -2.99
N ARG A 496 22.12 -10.98 -3.25
CA ARG A 496 20.71 -10.80 -3.64
C ARG A 496 20.50 -11.44 -4.99
N SER A 497 19.32 -12.02 -5.15
CA SER A 497 19.03 -12.82 -6.32
C SER A 497 19.28 -12.07 -7.62
N ALA A 498 20.21 -12.56 -8.43
CA ALA A 498 20.68 -11.88 -9.63
C ALA A 498 19.62 -12.00 -10.73
N PHE A 499 19.40 -10.93 -11.48
CA PHE A 499 18.48 -10.97 -12.62
C PHE A 499 19.04 -11.89 -13.71
N VAL A 500 18.19 -12.79 -14.23
CA VAL A 500 18.53 -13.72 -15.32
C VAL A 500 17.79 -13.33 -16.60
N GLY A 501 16.51 -13.00 -16.50
CA GLY A 501 15.71 -12.61 -17.66
C GLY A 501 14.29 -12.23 -17.29
N GLN A 502 13.58 -11.55 -18.19
CA GLN A 502 12.18 -11.16 -17.99
C GLN A 502 11.33 -11.31 -19.23
N ALA A 503 10.03 -11.41 -19.05
CA ALA A 503 9.04 -11.21 -20.09
C ALA A 503 7.82 -10.49 -19.49
N CYS A 504 7.28 -9.51 -20.21
CA CYS A 504 6.12 -8.76 -19.77
C CYS A 504 5.08 -8.73 -20.89
N PHE A 505 3.83 -9.02 -20.56
CA PHE A 505 2.74 -9.12 -21.51
C PHE A 505 1.52 -8.36 -20.99
N PRO A 506 0.78 -7.65 -21.85
CA PRO A 506 -0.59 -7.27 -21.53
C PRO A 506 -1.42 -8.53 -21.26
N PHE A 507 -2.28 -8.48 -20.25
CA PHE A 507 -3.14 -9.60 -19.85
C PHE A 507 -4.03 -10.05 -21.01
N THR A 508 -4.61 -9.09 -21.74
CA THR A 508 -5.43 -9.35 -22.94
C THR A 508 -4.66 -9.98 -24.10
N ALA A 509 -3.33 -9.93 -24.07
CA ALA A 509 -2.45 -10.53 -25.07
C ALA A 509 -1.90 -11.91 -24.67
N LEU A 510 -2.25 -12.43 -23.48
CA LEU A 510 -1.82 -13.75 -23.04
C LEU A 510 -2.46 -14.84 -23.90
N GLN A 511 -1.61 -15.73 -24.43
CA GLN A 511 -2.08 -16.90 -25.17
C GLN A 511 -2.35 -18.07 -24.21
N LEU A 512 -3.53 -18.67 -24.33
CA LEU A 512 -3.98 -19.77 -23.46
C LEU A 512 -3.38 -21.14 -23.86
N GLY A 513 -3.32 -22.06 -22.91
CA GLY A 513 -2.78 -23.41 -23.05
C GLY A 513 -1.26 -23.47 -22.83
N TYR A 514 -0.63 -24.55 -23.31
CA TYR A 514 0.82 -24.75 -23.20
C TYR A 514 1.59 -23.79 -24.09
N ARG A 515 2.53 -23.03 -23.53
CA ARG A 515 3.30 -21.99 -24.23
C ARG A 515 4.74 -21.95 -23.73
N HIS A 516 5.63 -21.56 -24.64
CA HIS A 516 6.97 -21.12 -24.29
C HIS A 516 7.03 -19.59 -24.26
N ILE A 517 7.35 -19.02 -23.12
CA ILE A 517 7.64 -17.60 -22.95
C ILE A 517 9.11 -17.37 -23.25
N LYS A 518 9.41 -16.51 -24.24
CA LYS A 518 10.78 -16.09 -24.54
C LYS A 518 11.20 -14.97 -23.59
N LEU A 519 12.34 -15.14 -22.95
CA LEU A 519 12.87 -14.16 -22.01
C LEU A 519 13.73 -13.11 -22.72
N ARG A 520 13.89 -11.98 -22.03
CA ARG A 520 14.69 -10.83 -22.44
C ARG A 520 15.67 -10.43 -21.34
N ALA A 521 16.80 -9.87 -21.74
CA ALA A 521 17.77 -9.25 -20.84
C ALA A 521 17.26 -7.91 -20.27
N LYS A 522 18.07 -7.24 -19.45
CA LYS A 522 17.72 -5.96 -18.81
C LYS A 522 17.51 -4.83 -19.81
N ASP A 523 18.28 -4.83 -20.89
CA ASP A 523 18.20 -3.88 -22.00
C ASP A 523 17.03 -4.17 -22.96
N GLY A 524 16.36 -5.31 -22.80
CA GLY A 524 15.21 -5.73 -23.61
C GLY A 524 15.55 -6.68 -24.76
N ASP A 525 16.82 -7.02 -24.97
CA ASP A 525 17.22 -7.95 -26.03
C ASP A 525 16.81 -9.39 -25.71
N TYR A 526 16.52 -10.18 -26.75
CA TYR A 526 16.14 -11.59 -26.56
C TYR A 526 17.33 -12.40 -26.05
N ILE A 527 17.08 -13.21 -25.02
CA ILE A 527 18.04 -14.21 -24.54
C ILE A 527 17.61 -15.62 -24.98
N ARG A 528 18.51 -16.60 -24.83
CA ARG A 528 18.21 -18.01 -25.14
C ARG A 528 17.21 -18.64 -24.18
N GLY A 529 17.05 -18.04 -22.99
CA GLY A 529 16.19 -18.55 -21.93
C GLY A 529 14.71 -18.54 -22.30
N THR A 530 14.01 -19.65 -22.01
CA THR A 530 12.56 -19.74 -22.12
C THR A 530 11.92 -20.33 -20.87
N LEU A 531 10.63 -20.03 -20.67
CA LEU A 531 9.78 -20.68 -19.66
C LEU A 531 8.69 -21.48 -20.36
N PHE A 532 8.51 -22.74 -19.99
CA PHE A 532 7.39 -23.56 -20.40
C PHE A 532 6.28 -23.46 -19.35
N VAL A 533 5.12 -22.94 -19.78
CA VAL A 533 3.99 -22.64 -18.92
C VAL A 533 2.70 -23.18 -19.53
N HIS A 534 1.68 -23.39 -18.71
CA HIS A 534 0.30 -23.54 -19.15
C HIS A 534 -0.56 -22.42 -18.57
N ILE A 535 -1.21 -21.64 -19.45
CA ILE A 535 -2.01 -20.47 -19.06
C ILE A 535 -3.49 -20.77 -19.25
N LYS A 536 -4.30 -20.54 -18.23
CA LYS A 536 -5.77 -20.59 -18.31
C LYS A 536 -6.35 -19.30 -17.73
N ILE A 537 -7.42 -18.81 -18.33
CA ILE A 537 -8.18 -17.67 -17.84
C ILE A 537 -9.62 -18.12 -17.63
N GLU A 538 -10.14 -17.84 -16.43
CA GLU A 538 -11.53 -18.10 -16.05
C GLU A 538 -12.22 -16.78 -15.73
N ASN A 539 -13.56 -16.74 -15.84
CA ASN A 539 -14.33 -15.61 -15.36
C ASN A 539 -14.45 -15.70 -13.84
N LEU A 540 -14.33 -14.56 -13.15
CA LEU A 540 -14.68 -14.42 -11.74
C LEU A 540 -16.19 -14.36 -11.54
#